data_AF-A0A426Z3W2-F1
#
_entry.id   AF-A0A426Z3W2-F1
#
_cell.length_a   1.000
_cell.length_b   1.000
_cell.length_c   1.000
_cell.angle_alpha   90.00
_cell.angle_beta   90.00
_cell.angle_gamma   90.00
#
_symmetry.space_group_name_H-M   'P 1'
#
loop_
_entity.id
_entity.type
_entity.pdbx_description
1 polymer ?
#
loop_
_entity_poly.entity_id
_entity_poly.type
_entity_poly.pdbx_seq_one_letter_code
_entity_poly.pdbx_strand_id
1 'polypeptide(L)' 'MAKLYVQTVPPPDLNKNTEWFMYPGVWSTYLFILFFSWLLVLSVFGCTPGMAWTVVNLFHFAVSGLFFFFFPFLAPKI' A
#
# COMPACT_ATOMS: atom_id res chain seq x y z
N MET A 1 -21.06 -38.86 -2.87
CA MET A 1 -19.92 -37.92 -2.79
C MET A 1 -20.24 -36.92 -1.69
N ALA A 2 -19.80 -37.17 -0.45
CA ALA A 2 -20.05 -36.26 0.67
C ALA A 2 -19.13 -35.05 0.54
N LYS A 3 -19.68 -33.83 0.49
CA LYS A 3 -18.87 -32.62 0.59
C LYS A 3 -18.44 -32.44 2.05
N LEU A 4 -17.19 -32.77 2.34
CA LEU A 4 -16.50 -32.41 3.57
C LEU A 4 -16.20 -30.91 3.55
N TYR A 5 -17.18 -30.09 3.92
CA TYR A 5 -16.89 -28.70 4.26
C TYR A 5 -16.31 -28.70 5.67
N VAL A 6 -14.98 -28.53 5.76
CA VAL A 6 -14.33 -28.16 7.01
C VAL A 6 -14.96 -26.85 7.47
N GLN A 7 -15.60 -26.85 8.64
CA GLN A 7 -15.96 -25.61 9.30
C GLN A 7 -14.67 -24.89 9.68
N THR A 8 -14.32 -23.86 8.91
CA THR A 8 -13.23 -22.96 9.26
C THR A 8 -13.76 -22.00 10.31
N VAL A 9 -13.31 -22.17 11.56
CA VAL A 9 -13.49 -21.14 12.59
C VAL A 9 -12.91 -19.85 12.02
N PRO A 10 -13.64 -18.71 12.08
CA PRO A 10 -13.11 -17.44 11.62
C PRO A 10 -11.75 -17.20 12.29
N PRO A 11 -10.70 -16.83 11.54
CA PRO A 11 -9.43 -16.49 12.15
C PRO A 11 -9.67 -15.43 13.23
N PRO A 12 -8.96 -15.51 14.37
CA PRO A 12 -9.11 -14.56 15.47
C PRO A 12 -9.05 -13.13 14.93
N ASP A 13 -9.85 -12.25 15.52
CA ASP A 13 -9.98 -10.83 15.14
C ASP A 13 -8.56 -10.20 15.14
N LEU A 14 -7.91 -10.23 13.96
CA LEU A 14 -6.63 -9.61 13.72
C LEU A 14 -6.83 -8.11 13.87
N ASN A 15 -5.79 -7.40 14.31
CA ASN A 15 -5.86 -5.98 14.57
C ASN A 15 -6.69 -5.25 13.50
N LYS A 16 -7.85 -4.69 13.88
CA LYS A 16 -8.78 -4.05 12.94
C LYS A 16 -8.13 -2.91 12.16
N ASN A 17 -7.01 -2.39 12.64
CA ASN A 17 -6.22 -1.42 11.89
C ASN A 17 -5.52 -1.97 10.63
N THR A 18 -5.53 -3.28 10.35
CA THR A 18 -4.93 -3.90 9.16
C THR A 18 -5.93 -4.68 8.31
N GLU A 19 -7.22 -4.70 8.66
CA GLU A 19 -8.25 -5.41 7.88
C GLU A 19 -8.36 -4.87 6.45
N TRP A 20 -8.10 -3.57 6.27
CA TRP A 20 -8.12 -2.91 4.97
C TRP A 20 -7.02 -3.40 4.01
N PHE A 21 -5.97 -4.00 4.55
CA PHE A 21 -4.89 -4.62 3.75
C PHE A 21 -5.38 -5.83 2.96
N MET A 22 -6.48 -6.46 3.37
CA MET A 22 -7.05 -7.61 2.68
C MET A 22 -8.01 -7.23 1.54
N TYR A 23 -8.35 -5.94 1.39
CA TYR A 23 -9.27 -5.50 0.35
C TYR A 23 -8.56 -5.41 -1.02
N PRO A 24 -9.03 -6.15 -2.04
CA PRO A 24 -8.42 -6.16 -3.37
C PRO A 24 -8.48 -4.77 -4.05
N GLY A 25 -9.50 -3.98 -3.75
CA GLY A 25 -9.63 -2.61 -4.26
C GLY A 25 -8.50 -1.69 -3.79
N VAL A 26 -8.05 -1.82 -2.53
CA VAL A 26 -6.96 -1.00 -1.99
C VAL A 26 -5.65 -1.32 -2.71
N TRP A 27 -5.36 -2.61 -2.90
CA TRP A 27 -4.19 -3.06 -3.67
C TRP A 27 -4.20 -2.58 -5.11
N SER A 28 -5.34 -2.72 -5.79
CA SER A 28 -5.45 -2.27 -7.18
C SER A 28 -5.18 -0.76 -7.29
N THR A 29 -5.78 0.03 -6.40
CA THR A 29 -5.59 1.48 -6.35
C THR A 29 -4.13 1.83 -6.07
N TYR A 30 -3.49 1.15 -5.12
CA TYR A 30 -2.08 1.35 -4.81
C TYR A 30 -1.16 1.07 -6.00
N LEU A 31 -1.38 -0.04 -6.72
CA LEU A 31 -0.63 -0.37 -7.93
C LEU A 31 -0.86 0.65 -9.05
N PHE A 32 -2.10 1.13 -9.22
CA PHE A 32 -2.40 2.19 -10.18
C PHE A 32 -1.65 3.47 -9.84
N ILE A 33 -1.67 3.91 -8.58
CA ILE A 33 -0.95 5.11 -8.13
C ILE A 33 0.55 4.98 -8.40
N LEU A 34 1.17 3.86 -8.05
CA LEU A 34 2.59 3.62 -8.32
C LEU A 34 2.90 3.65 -9.81
N PHE A 35 2.08 3.00 -10.63
CA PHE A 35 2.29 2.92 -12.07
C PHE A 35 2.19 4.29 -12.74
N PHE A 36 1.14 5.07 -12.44
CA PHE A 36 0.98 6.40 -13.01
C PHE A 36 2.03 7.40 -12.50
N SER A 37 2.43 7.29 -11.22
CA SER A 37 3.53 8.10 -10.68
C SER A 37 4.85 7.81 -11.39
N TRP A 38 5.11 6.53 -11.66
CA TRP A 38 6.30 6.10 -12.39
C TRP A 38 6.29 6.62 -13.84
N LEU A 39 5.15 6.54 -14.53
CA LEU A 39 4.98 7.13 -15.86
C LEU A 39 5.17 8.66 -15.86
N LEU A 40 4.67 9.35 -14.85
CA LEU A 40 4.85 10.80 -14.70
C LEU A 40 6.32 11.15 -14.55
N VAL A 41 7.06 10.45 -13.68
CA VAL A 41 8.50 10.68 -13.48
C VAL A 41 9.28 10.41 -14.78
N LEU A 42 8.95 9.33 -15.50
CA LEU A 42 9.54 9.07 -16.81
C LEU A 42 9.26 10.20 -17.81
N SER A 43 8.02 10.68 -17.87
CA SER A 43 7.60 11.74 -18.80
C SER A 43 8.24 13.09 -18.49
N VAL A 44 8.41 13.44 -17.22
CA VAL A 44 8.92 14.76 -16.80
C VAL A 44 10.44 14.82 -16.82
N PHE A 45 11.12 13.76 -16.36
CA PHE A 45 12.57 13.77 -16.19
C PHE A 45 13.32 13.09 -17.34
N GLY A 46 12.65 12.31 -18.20
CA GLY A 46 13.29 11.56 -19.29
C GLY A 46 14.36 10.57 -18.80
N CYS A 47 14.25 10.13 -17.53
CA CYS A 47 15.25 9.29 -16.90
C CYS A 47 15.04 7.80 -17.20
N THR A 48 15.96 6.95 -16.75
CA THR A 48 15.81 5.50 -16.95
C THR A 48 14.65 4.93 -16.11
N PRO A 49 14.01 3.85 -16.57
CA PRO A 49 13.03 3.07 -15.80
C PRO A 49 13.40 2.80 -14.34
N GLY A 50 14.67 2.43 -14.10
CA GLY A 50 15.18 2.15 -12.76
C GLY A 50 15.28 3.40 -11.90
N MET A 51 15.73 4.52 -12.47
CA MET A 51 15.78 5.80 -11.74
C MET A 51 14.38 6.29 -11.38
N ALA A 52 13.43 6.22 -12.32
CA ALA A 52 12.04 6.59 -12.06
C ALA A 52 11.45 5.76 -10.91
N TRP A 53 11.75 4.47 -10.87
CA TRP A 53 11.34 3.59 -9.77
C TRP A 53 11.94 4.02 -8.43
N THR A 54 13.24 4.33 -8.37
CA THR A 54 13.88 4.84 -7.16
C THR A 54 13.25 6.14 -6.67
N VAL A 55 12.99 7.09 -7.57
CA VAL A 55 12.37 8.39 -7.22
C VAL A 55 10.98 8.21 -6.62
N VAL A 56 10.13 7.37 -7.23
CA VAL A 56 8.78 7.10 -6.71
C VAL A 56 8.83 6.48 -5.31
N ASN A 57 9.74 5.54 -5.06
CA ASN A 57 9.86 4.89 -3.74
C ASN A 57 10.43 5.82 -2.67
N LEU A 58 11.40 6.68 -3.01
CA LEU A 58 11.91 7.69 -2.08
C LEU A 58 10.83 8.73 -1.74
N PHE A 59 10.06 9.17 -2.72
CA PHE A 59 8.94 10.08 -2.51
C PHE A 59 7.86 9.43 -1.62
N HIS A 60 7.47 8.19 -1.91
CA HIS A 60 6.52 7.43 -1.08
C HIS A 60 6.98 7.32 0.38
N PHE A 61 8.26 7.00 0.60
CA PHE A 61 8.85 6.94 1.94
C PHE A 61 8.83 8.31 2.63
N ALA A 62 9.26 9.37 1.95
CA ALA A 62 9.31 10.72 2.50
C ALA A 62 7.91 11.25 2.87
N VAL A 63 6.92 11.07 1.99
CA VAL A 63 5.53 11.48 2.24
C VAL A 63 4.93 10.70 3.41
N SER A 64 5.19 9.39 3.49
CA SER A 64 4.74 8.57 4.62
C SER A 64 5.34 9.07 5.94
N GLY A 65 6.64 9.35 5.97
CA GLY A 65 7.32 9.88 7.15
C GLY A 65 6.82 11.29 7.55
N LEU A 66 6.68 12.20 6.59
CA LEU A 66 6.20 13.56 6.82
C LEU A 66 4.75 13.58 7.32
N PHE A 67 3.91 12.69 6.79
CA PHE A 67 2.52 12.55 7.21
C PHE A 67 2.43 12.21 8.70
N PHE A 68 3.19 11.22 9.17
CA PHE A 68 3.22 10.86 10.59
C PHE A 68 3.89 11.91 11.47
N PHE A 69 4.88 12.64 10.94
CA PHE A 69 5.51 13.74 11.66
C PHE A 69 4.54 14.90 11.92
N PHE A 70 3.75 15.30 10.92
CA PHE A 70 2.82 16.43 11.03
C PHE A 70 1.49 16.04 11.69
N PHE A 71 1.07 14.78 11.58
CA PHE A 71 -0.15 14.25 12.21
C PHE A 71 0.17 13.12 13.21
N PRO A 72 0.89 13.42 14.31
CA PRO A 72 1.33 12.40 15.26
C PRO A 72 0.16 11.72 15.99
N PHE A 73 -1.00 12.36 16.09
CA PHE A 73 -2.20 11.79 16.72
C PHE A 73 -2.92 10.75 15.85
N LEU A 74 -2.64 10.71 14.55
CA LEU A 74 -3.13 9.69 13.63
C LEU A 74 -2.18 8.48 13.53
N ALA A 75 -1.01 8.56 14.18
CA ALA A 75 -0.14 7.40 14.29
C ALA A 75 -0.83 6.33 15.16
N PRO A 76 -0.89 5.08 14.71
CA PRO A 76 -1.45 4.01 15.53
C PRO A 76 -0.66 3.93 16.85
N LYS A 77 -1.34 4.06 17.98
CA LYS A 77 -0.77 3.75 19.28
C LYS A 77 -0.59 2.23 19.33
N ILE A 78 0.63 1.77 19.09
CA ILE A 78 1.03 0.38 19.30
C ILE A 78 1.22 0.17 20.81
#